data_AF-A0A7S0KVU7-F1
#
_entry.id   AF-A0A7S0KVU7-F1
#
_cell.length_a   1.000
_cell.length_b   1.000
_cell.length_c   1.000
_cell.angle_alpha   90.00
_cell.angle_beta   90.00
_cell.angle_gamma   90.00
#
_symmetry.space_group_name_H-M   'P 1'
#
loop_
_entity.id
_entity.type
_entity.pdbx_description
1 polymer ?
#
loop_
_entity_poly.entity_id
_entity_poly.type
_entity_poly.pdbx_seq_one_letter_code
_entity_poly.pdbx_strand_id
1 'polypeptide(L)'
;RRRTGAVVNYAEDVHLREDVPCGCALCGTCANDAYVRAEGEGGHPVGTPLGADATHYLVPDADAIADHVDFLEMPRSAENVIVLGSEVRRVHARRDARLSRRIRNVHNDRRRSVRMFPNEHCAHTSVVAAARRSGGGAENIPNPTFSVFHDPVLRAAAWYAGKVRGAFPVVVLSETRAEILRGGGGGGAVGDAAGLGGLDKAGIAAEMRRRLPPGVEVLSASEYFPRFHAHDADAMGAFESWREAVETAASEGIEPGTSGSRKRAFPPHWDAEAVAAGLEDGDLIRGTIRVSARRPEEATVRIGKEGDGEGGDEDVDDG
;
A
#
# COMPACT_ATOMS: atom_id res chain seq x y z
N ARG A 1 -6.48 0.79 18.54
CA ARG A 1 -7.49 1.62 19.26
C ARG A 1 -8.88 1.14 18.88
N ARG A 2 -9.71 0.78 19.87
CA ARG A 2 -11.15 0.60 19.59
C ARG A 2 -11.78 1.97 19.36
N ARG A 3 -12.99 1.96 18.78
CA ARG A 3 -13.80 3.17 18.49
C ARG A 3 -14.08 4.03 19.74
N THR A 4 -13.84 3.49 20.94
CA THR A 4 -14.05 4.09 22.26
C THR A 4 -12.79 4.72 22.90
N GLY A 5 -11.67 4.83 22.17
CA GLY A 5 -10.44 5.45 22.70
C GLY A 5 -9.62 4.57 23.66
N ALA A 6 -10.19 3.48 24.16
CA ALA A 6 -9.49 2.51 24.99
C ALA A 6 -8.30 1.88 24.25
N VAL A 7 -7.13 1.93 24.89
CA VAL A 7 -5.90 1.23 24.48
C VAL A 7 -5.92 -0.11 25.18
N VAL A 8 -5.95 -1.18 24.40
CA VAL A 8 -5.93 -2.56 24.91
C VAL A 8 -4.75 -3.26 24.28
N ASN A 9 -3.91 -3.84 25.13
CA ASN A 9 -2.87 -4.75 24.70
C ASN A 9 -3.54 -6.07 24.33
N TYR A 10 -3.34 -6.52 23.10
CA TYR A 10 -3.75 -7.85 22.68
C TYR A 10 -2.49 -8.65 22.33
N ALA A 11 -2.47 -9.90 22.74
CA ALA A 11 -1.47 -10.87 22.31
C ALA A 11 -2.12 -11.76 21.27
N GLU A 12 -1.41 -12.02 20.18
CA GLU A 12 -1.82 -12.96 19.15
C GLU A 12 -0.66 -13.92 18.90
N ASP A 13 -0.95 -15.22 18.89
CA ASP A 13 0.04 -16.26 18.65
C ASP A 13 0.32 -16.38 17.15
N VAL A 14 1.49 -15.90 16.73
CA VAL A 14 1.96 -16.04 15.35
C VAL A 14 2.71 -17.35 15.18
N HIS A 15 2.05 -18.30 14.53
CA HIS A 15 2.65 -19.59 14.17
C HIS A 15 3.56 -19.43 12.96
N LEU A 16 4.84 -19.76 13.13
CA LEU A 16 5.85 -19.74 12.08
C LEU A 16 6.09 -21.15 11.55
N ARG A 17 6.05 -21.28 10.23
CA ARG A 17 6.18 -22.52 9.46
C ARG A 17 7.47 -22.51 8.66
N GLU A 18 8.15 -23.65 8.61
CA GLU A 18 9.33 -23.87 7.76
C GLU A 18 8.97 -24.57 6.44
N ASP A 19 7.79 -25.18 6.38
CA ASP A 19 7.26 -25.98 5.28
C ASP A 19 6.43 -25.17 4.27
N VAL A 20 6.55 -23.84 4.27
CA VAL A 20 5.82 -22.97 3.32
C VAL A 20 6.41 -23.13 1.91
N PRO A 21 5.63 -23.59 0.91
CA PRO A 21 6.13 -23.81 -0.44
C PRO A 21 6.42 -22.49 -1.16
N CYS A 22 7.62 -22.35 -1.71
CA CYS A 22 8.00 -21.15 -2.46
C CYS A 22 7.27 -21.05 -3.81
N GLY A 23 6.88 -22.18 -4.42
CA GLY A 23 6.26 -22.25 -5.74
C GLY A 23 7.19 -22.00 -6.92
N CYS A 24 8.48 -21.79 -6.65
CA CYS A 24 9.49 -21.66 -7.69
C CYS A 24 9.81 -23.04 -8.27
N ALA A 25 9.59 -23.21 -9.57
CA ALA A 25 9.89 -24.46 -10.28
C ALA A 25 11.38 -24.86 -10.20
N LEU A 26 12.29 -23.89 -10.06
CA LEU A 26 13.74 -24.12 -9.91
C LEU A 26 14.15 -24.57 -8.50
N CYS A 27 13.24 -24.51 -7.52
CA CYS A 27 13.57 -24.83 -6.14
C CYS A 27 13.48 -26.33 -5.87
N GLY A 28 14.63 -26.99 -5.70
CA GLY A 28 14.71 -28.40 -5.30
C GLY A 28 14.61 -28.68 -3.79
N THR A 29 14.44 -27.65 -2.95
CA THR A 29 14.42 -27.79 -1.48
C THR A 29 13.01 -27.69 -0.90
N CYS A 30 12.12 -26.93 -1.54
CA CYS A 30 10.75 -26.78 -1.09
C CYS A 30 9.89 -27.92 -1.64
N ALA A 31 9.00 -28.47 -0.82
CA ALA A 31 8.05 -29.51 -1.21
C ALA A 31 6.89 -28.94 -2.05
N ASN A 32 7.22 -28.31 -3.18
CA ASN A 32 6.26 -27.65 -4.06
C ASN A 32 5.22 -28.66 -4.61
N ASP A 33 5.65 -29.89 -4.91
CA ASP A 33 4.82 -30.95 -5.48
C ASP A 33 3.84 -31.61 -4.48
N ALA A 34 4.21 -31.66 -3.21
CA ALA A 34 3.37 -32.23 -2.14
C ALA A 34 2.22 -31.28 -1.79
N TYR A 35 2.48 -29.97 -1.86
CA TYR A 35 1.50 -28.95 -1.56
C TYR A 35 0.42 -28.82 -2.66
N VAL A 36 0.78 -29.06 -3.93
CA VAL A 36 -0.18 -29.09 -5.05
C VAL A 36 -1.15 -30.27 -4.94
N ARG A 37 -0.72 -31.41 -4.35
CA ARG A 37 -1.51 -32.65 -4.27
C ARG A 37 -2.45 -32.75 -3.06
N ALA A 38 -2.21 -31.97 -1.99
CA ALA A 38 -3.04 -31.99 -0.79
C ALA A 38 -4.43 -31.34 -0.96
N GLU A 39 -4.67 -30.63 -2.07
CA GLU A 39 -5.81 -29.72 -2.27
C GLU A 39 -6.81 -30.23 -3.34
N GLY A 40 -6.84 -31.55 -3.58
CA GLY A 40 -7.71 -32.20 -4.58
C GLY A 40 -9.21 -32.22 -4.26
N GLU A 41 -9.61 -31.87 -3.04
CA GLU A 41 -11.00 -31.87 -2.59
C GLU A 41 -11.32 -30.59 -1.79
N GLY A 42 -11.62 -29.49 -2.49
CA GLY A 42 -12.28 -28.31 -1.89
C GLY A 42 -11.41 -27.26 -1.20
N GLY A 43 -10.07 -27.33 -1.26
CA GLY A 43 -9.16 -26.34 -0.68
C GLY A 43 -8.82 -25.19 -1.65
N HIS A 44 -8.56 -23.99 -1.09
CA HIS A 44 -8.20 -22.80 -1.86
C HIS A 44 -6.74 -22.89 -2.36
N PRO A 45 -6.48 -22.74 -3.67
CA PRO A 45 -5.20 -23.07 -4.28
C PRO A 45 -4.06 -22.15 -3.80
N VAL A 46 -2.96 -22.72 -3.34
CA VAL A 46 -1.70 -21.99 -3.13
C VAL A 46 -0.99 -21.77 -4.47
N GLY A 47 -1.55 -20.84 -5.24
CA GLY A 47 -0.96 -20.12 -6.37
C GLY A 47 -0.44 -20.96 -7.53
N THR A 48 -0.66 -20.47 -8.75
CA THR A 48 0.00 -20.98 -9.96
C THR A 48 1.52 -21.08 -9.73
N PRO A 49 2.18 -22.17 -10.16
CA PRO A 49 3.64 -22.29 -10.02
C PRO A 49 4.34 -21.17 -10.79
N LEU A 50 5.44 -20.68 -10.23
CA LEU A 50 6.28 -19.69 -10.90
C LEU A 50 7.13 -20.38 -11.97
N GLY A 51 7.14 -19.82 -13.17
CA GLY A 51 7.86 -20.34 -14.33
C GLY A 51 9.36 -20.46 -14.07
N ALA A 52 9.97 -21.51 -14.64
CA ALA A 52 11.42 -21.73 -14.62
C ALA A 52 12.15 -20.92 -15.70
N ASP A 53 11.44 -20.57 -16.76
CA ASP A 53 11.83 -19.82 -17.95
C ASP A 53 11.45 -18.34 -17.88
N ALA A 54 11.10 -17.85 -16.69
CA ALA A 54 10.78 -16.44 -16.45
C ALA A 54 11.99 -15.53 -16.70
N THR A 55 11.74 -14.32 -17.21
CA THR A 55 12.79 -13.30 -17.35
C THR A 55 13.16 -12.66 -16.02
N HIS A 56 12.21 -12.61 -15.08
CA HIS A 56 12.37 -12.11 -13.72
C HIS A 56 11.17 -12.57 -12.85
N TYR A 57 11.31 -12.48 -11.53
CA TYR A 57 10.16 -12.55 -10.61
C TYR A 57 9.85 -11.16 -10.08
N LEU A 58 8.57 -10.78 -10.07
CA LEU A 58 8.12 -9.48 -9.59
C LEU A 58 7.62 -9.57 -8.14
N VAL A 59 8.10 -8.72 -7.25
CA VAL A 59 7.61 -8.58 -5.87
C VAL A 59 7.15 -7.13 -5.66
N PRO A 60 5.86 -6.82 -5.90
CA PRO A 60 5.35 -5.46 -5.69
C PRO A 60 5.11 -5.20 -4.20
N ASP A 61 5.34 -3.96 -3.75
CA ASP A 61 4.92 -3.50 -2.43
C ASP A 61 3.44 -3.09 -2.42
N ALA A 62 2.92 -2.69 -1.24
CA ALA A 62 1.51 -2.32 -1.10
C ALA A 62 1.08 -1.15 -2.01
N ASP A 63 1.96 -0.17 -2.23
CA ASP A 63 1.67 0.98 -3.11
C ASP A 63 1.61 0.54 -4.56
N ALA A 64 2.63 -0.19 -5.03
CA ALA A 64 2.66 -0.75 -6.37
C ALA A 64 1.47 -1.68 -6.67
N ILE A 65 1.02 -2.49 -5.69
CA ILE A 65 -0.18 -3.33 -5.84
C ILE A 65 -1.43 -2.47 -6.04
N ALA A 66 -1.55 -1.38 -5.30
CA ALA A 66 -2.73 -0.50 -5.38
C ALA A 66 -2.75 0.30 -6.68
N ASP A 67 -1.60 0.85 -7.05
CA ASP A 67 -1.41 1.75 -8.18
C ASP A 67 -1.45 1.01 -9.52
N HIS A 68 -0.93 -0.21 -9.57
CA HIS A 68 -0.83 -1.01 -10.80
C HIS A 68 -1.69 -2.28 -10.76
N VAL A 69 -2.82 -2.24 -10.05
CA VAL A 69 -3.77 -3.37 -10.03
C VAL A 69 -4.31 -3.71 -11.43
N ASP A 70 -4.42 -2.72 -12.32
CA ASP A 70 -4.85 -2.91 -13.71
C ASP A 70 -3.87 -3.82 -14.48
N PHE A 71 -2.56 -3.62 -14.28
CA PHE A 71 -1.52 -4.49 -14.83
C PHE A 71 -1.60 -5.90 -14.23
N LEU A 72 -1.77 -6.02 -12.90
CA LEU A 72 -1.96 -7.32 -12.23
C LEU A 72 -3.20 -8.08 -12.73
N GLU A 73 -4.13 -7.38 -13.39
CA GLU A 73 -5.31 -7.99 -13.99
C GLU A 73 -5.08 -8.60 -15.38
N MET A 74 -3.94 -8.32 -16.02
CA MET A 74 -3.57 -8.76 -17.36
C MET A 74 -2.87 -10.13 -17.33
N PRO A 75 -3.51 -11.24 -17.74
CA PRO A 75 -2.96 -12.58 -17.51
C PRO A 75 -1.70 -12.92 -18.31
N ARG A 76 -1.50 -12.28 -19.47
CA ARG A 76 -0.35 -12.53 -20.37
C ARG A 76 0.86 -11.64 -20.06
N SER A 77 0.60 -10.50 -19.44
CA SER A 77 1.62 -9.48 -19.15
C SER A 77 2.15 -9.62 -17.74
N ALA A 78 1.26 -9.85 -16.76
CA ALA A 78 1.62 -10.01 -15.36
C ALA A 78 1.90 -11.49 -15.02
N GLU A 79 3.00 -12.00 -15.55
CA GLU A 79 3.48 -13.35 -15.23
C GLU A 79 4.53 -13.34 -14.11
N ASN A 80 4.55 -14.40 -13.30
CA ASN A 80 5.54 -14.66 -12.25
C ASN A 80 5.60 -13.57 -11.16
N VAL A 81 4.43 -13.08 -10.76
CA VAL A 81 4.28 -12.07 -9.71
C VAL A 81 4.08 -12.73 -8.35
N ILE A 82 4.85 -12.30 -7.35
CA ILE A 82 4.80 -12.78 -5.97
C ILE A 82 4.21 -11.68 -5.10
N VAL A 83 2.92 -11.82 -4.78
CA VAL A 83 2.19 -10.90 -3.91
C VAL A 83 2.32 -11.37 -2.46
N LEU A 84 2.86 -10.52 -1.60
CA LEU A 84 3.08 -10.86 -0.19
C LEU A 84 1.81 -10.66 0.64
N GLY A 85 1.54 -11.58 1.57
CA GLY A 85 0.43 -11.48 2.51
C GLY A 85 0.47 -10.19 3.34
N SER A 86 1.65 -9.78 3.81
CA SER A 86 1.82 -8.52 4.55
C SER A 86 1.37 -7.31 3.74
N GLU A 87 1.71 -7.27 2.45
CA GLU A 87 1.43 -6.13 1.57
C GLU A 87 -0.06 -6.10 1.20
N VAL A 88 -0.69 -7.26 0.96
CA VAL A 88 -2.16 -7.34 0.78
C VAL A 88 -2.89 -6.83 2.02
N ARG A 89 -2.42 -7.16 3.22
CA ARG A 89 -3.00 -6.62 4.48
C ARG A 89 -2.85 -5.10 4.57
N ARG A 90 -1.71 -4.53 4.15
CA ARG A 90 -1.51 -3.07 4.07
C ARG A 90 -2.46 -2.43 3.05
N VAL A 91 -2.68 -3.07 1.89
CA VAL A 91 -3.64 -2.57 0.91
C VAL A 91 -5.06 -2.59 1.49
N HIS A 92 -5.48 -3.68 2.15
CA HIS A 92 -6.77 -3.74 2.82
C HIS A 92 -6.93 -2.71 3.96
N ALA A 93 -5.82 -2.29 4.57
CA ALA A 93 -5.82 -1.24 5.60
C ALA A 93 -6.22 0.14 5.05
N ARG A 94 -6.12 0.38 3.73
CA ARG A 94 -6.61 1.60 3.04
C ARG A 94 -8.14 1.73 3.05
N ARG A 95 -8.86 0.67 3.44
CA ARG A 95 -10.33 0.61 3.49
C ARG A 95 -11.02 0.82 2.14
N ASP A 96 -10.32 0.53 1.03
CA ASP A 96 -10.90 0.49 -0.31
C ASP A 96 -11.48 -0.90 -0.60
N ALA A 97 -12.79 -1.03 -0.51
CA ALA A 97 -13.50 -2.28 -0.74
C ALA A 97 -13.43 -2.76 -2.21
N ARG A 98 -13.31 -1.83 -3.17
CA ARG A 98 -13.21 -2.16 -4.59
C ARG A 98 -11.85 -2.77 -4.88
N LEU A 99 -10.77 -2.10 -4.45
CA LEU A 99 -9.40 -2.61 -4.58
C LEU A 99 -9.23 -3.97 -3.91
N SER A 100 -9.79 -4.12 -2.70
CA SER A 100 -9.79 -5.38 -1.96
C SER A 100 -10.44 -6.53 -2.73
N ARG A 101 -11.53 -6.27 -3.47
CA ARG A 101 -12.21 -7.26 -4.31
C ARG A 101 -11.37 -7.60 -5.54
N ARG A 102 -10.77 -6.61 -6.19
CA ARG A 102 -9.91 -6.79 -7.36
C ARG A 102 -8.72 -7.70 -7.07
N ILE A 103 -8.00 -7.43 -5.97
CA ILE A 103 -6.87 -8.25 -5.53
C ILE A 103 -7.29 -9.70 -5.26
N ARG A 104 -8.45 -9.91 -4.63
CA ARG A 104 -9.01 -11.25 -4.42
C ARG A 104 -9.30 -11.96 -5.73
N ASN A 105 -9.82 -11.24 -6.74
CA ASN A 105 -10.10 -11.80 -8.06
C ASN A 105 -8.80 -12.17 -8.79
N VAL A 106 -7.77 -11.31 -8.70
CA VAL A 106 -6.43 -11.60 -9.24
C VAL A 106 -5.87 -12.89 -8.63
N HIS A 107 -6.01 -13.07 -7.32
CA HIS A 107 -5.53 -14.25 -6.63
C HIS A 107 -6.30 -15.53 -6.99
N ASN A 108 -7.61 -15.45 -7.13
CA ASN A 108 -8.46 -16.62 -7.40
C ASN A 108 -8.37 -17.11 -8.86
N ASP A 109 -7.91 -16.27 -9.78
CA ASP A 109 -7.79 -16.62 -11.19
C ASP A 109 -6.52 -17.44 -11.46
N ARG A 110 -6.72 -18.76 -11.60
CA ARG A 110 -5.64 -19.75 -11.84
C ARG A 110 -4.94 -19.59 -13.19
N ARG A 111 -5.50 -18.82 -14.13
CA ARG A 111 -4.84 -18.54 -15.41
C ARG A 111 -3.70 -17.53 -15.25
N ARG A 112 -3.66 -16.83 -14.12
CA ARG A 112 -2.65 -15.82 -13.83
C ARG A 112 -1.48 -16.48 -13.12
N SER A 113 -0.27 -16.14 -13.53
CA SER A 113 0.95 -16.54 -12.82
C SER A 113 1.21 -15.56 -11.66
N VAL A 114 0.19 -15.39 -10.80
CA VAL A 114 0.25 -14.55 -9.60
C VAL A 114 0.18 -15.45 -8.37
N ARG A 115 1.22 -15.44 -7.57
CA ARG A 115 1.35 -16.24 -6.37
C ARG A 115 1.18 -15.38 -5.12
N MET A 116 0.24 -15.74 -4.27
CA MET A 116 0.14 -15.18 -2.93
C MET A 116 1.07 -15.94 -1.99
N PHE A 117 2.01 -15.24 -1.36
CA PHE A 117 2.99 -15.83 -0.45
C PHE A 117 2.79 -15.31 0.99
N PRO A 118 2.48 -16.19 1.96
CA PRO A 118 2.24 -15.81 3.35
C PRO A 118 3.56 -15.58 4.10
N ASN A 119 4.27 -14.51 3.75
CA ASN A 119 5.60 -14.17 4.29
C ASN A 119 5.64 -14.05 5.82
N GLU A 120 4.55 -13.65 6.45
CA GLU A 120 4.50 -13.43 7.89
C GLU A 120 4.45 -14.74 8.69
N HIS A 121 3.94 -15.81 8.07
CA HIS A 121 3.85 -17.14 8.64
C HIS A 121 5.04 -18.04 8.23
N CYS A 122 5.94 -17.57 7.38
CA CYS A 122 7.13 -18.32 6.99
C CYS A 122 8.33 -17.94 7.87
N ALA A 123 8.96 -18.92 8.52
CA ALA A 123 10.09 -18.68 9.43
C ALA A 123 11.31 -18.02 8.76
N HIS A 124 11.48 -18.22 7.45
CA HIS A 124 12.57 -17.67 6.67
C HIS A 124 12.33 -16.20 6.27
N THR A 125 11.09 -15.83 5.91
CA THR A 125 10.76 -14.50 5.40
C THR A 125 10.06 -13.59 6.42
N SER A 126 9.65 -14.12 7.56
CA SER A 126 9.08 -13.34 8.66
C SER A 126 10.11 -12.36 9.24
N VAL A 127 9.75 -11.08 9.25
CA VAL A 127 10.54 -9.99 9.85
C VAL A 127 10.54 -10.06 11.38
N VAL A 128 9.48 -10.58 12.00
CA VAL A 128 9.41 -10.83 13.45
C VAL A 128 10.41 -11.91 13.85
N ALA A 129 10.46 -13.00 13.08
CA ALA A 129 11.44 -14.08 13.30
C ALA A 129 12.88 -13.58 13.11
N ALA A 130 13.09 -12.69 12.12
CA ALA A 130 14.39 -12.06 11.88
C ALA A 130 14.84 -11.18 13.04
N ALA A 131 13.96 -10.29 13.53
CA ALA A 131 14.24 -9.40 14.64
C ALA A 131 14.64 -10.17 15.91
N ARG A 132 13.90 -11.24 16.23
CA ARG A 132 14.21 -12.13 17.35
C ARG A 132 15.60 -12.76 17.25
N ARG A 133 16.01 -13.22 16.05
CA ARG A 133 17.34 -13.81 15.82
C ARG A 133 18.47 -12.78 15.93
N SER A 134 18.20 -11.54 15.57
CA SER A 134 19.15 -10.43 15.65
C SER A 134 19.23 -9.79 17.05
N GLY A 135 18.52 -10.34 18.05
CA GLY A 135 18.51 -9.80 19.42
C GLY A 135 17.66 -8.54 19.61
N GLY A 136 16.87 -8.15 18.60
CA GLY A 136 15.90 -7.05 18.71
C GLY A 136 14.58 -7.55 19.32
N GLY A 137 14.16 -6.95 20.43
CA GLY A 137 12.80 -7.13 20.95
C GLY A 137 11.77 -6.62 19.93
N ALA A 138 10.53 -7.13 19.98
CA ALA A 138 9.44 -6.67 19.10
C ALA A 138 9.13 -5.16 19.25
N GLU A 139 9.50 -4.58 20.39
CA GLU A 139 9.41 -3.15 20.73
C GLU A 139 10.52 -2.28 20.13
N ASN A 140 11.57 -2.90 19.57
CA ASN A 140 12.76 -2.23 19.05
C ASN A 140 13.00 -2.64 17.59
N ILE A 141 11.92 -2.84 16.83
CA ILE A 141 11.98 -3.00 15.37
C ILE A 141 12.24 -1.59 14.82
N PRO A 142 13.46 -1.27 14.35
CA PRO A 142 13.72 0.02 13.71
C PRO A 142 12.76 0.16 12.53
N ASN A 143 12.37 1.40 12.22
CA ASN A 143 11.48 1.74 11.10
C ASN A 143 11.74 0.77 9.90
N PRO A 144 10.72 -0.02 9.49
CA PRO A 144 10.89 -1.16 8.56
C PRO A 144 11.49 -0.78 7.20
N THR A 145 11.58 0.52 6.91
CA THR A 145 12.09 1.07 5.65
C THR A 145 13.61 0.85 5.45
N PHE A 146 14.42 0.62 6.50
CA PHE A 146 15.89 0.75 6.33
C PHE A 146 16.80 -0.39 6.78
N SER A 147 16.31 -1.35 7.57
CA SER A 147 17.04 -2.61 7.69
C SER A 147 16.50 -3.56 6.64
N VAL A 148 17.32 -3.97 5.67
CA VAL A 148 17.00 -5.06 4.72
C VAL A 148 16.49 -6.31 5.44
N PHE A 149 16.83 -6.48 6.73
CA PHE A 149 16.36 -7.58 7.57
C PHE A 149 14.95 -7.38 8.16
N HIS A 150 14.46 -6.14 8.25
CA HIS A 150 13.14 -5.76 8.78
C HIS A 150 12.15 -5.27 7.72
N ASP A 151 12.61 -5.05 6.48
CA ASP A 151 11.72 -4.81 5.35
C ASP A 151 11.14 -6.16 4.86
N PRO A 152 9.81 -6.36 4.90
CA PRO A 152 9.22 -7.64 4.52
C PRO A 152 9.33 -7.93 3.01
N VAL A 153 9.36 -6.90 2.17
CA VAL A 153 9.42 -7.02 0.71
C VAL A 153 10.83 -7.41 0.29
N LEU A 154 11.84 -6.66 0.74
CA LEU A 154 13.25 -6.97 0.45
C LEU A 154 13.66 -8.31 1.04
N ARG A 155 13.16 -8.65 2.23
CA ARG A 155 13.43 -9.95 2.86
C ARG A 155 12.83 -11.11 2.08
N ALA A 156 11.60 -10.98 1.58
CA ALA A 156 11.00 -11.99 0.73
C ALA A 156 11.77 -12.09 -0.60
N ALA A 157 12.09 -10.96 -1.24
CA ALA A 157 12.86 -10.93 -2.47
C ALA A 157 14.23 -11.60 -2.31
N ALA A 158 14.94 -11.35 -1.21
CA ALA A 158 16.20 -12.00 -0.84
C ALA A 158 16.08 -13.52 -0.81
N TRP A 159 15.01 -14.01 -0.16
CA TRP A 159 14.77 -15.44 -0.03
C TRP A 159 14.48 -16.08 -1.38
N TYR A 160 13.68 -15.43 -2.23
CA TYR A 160 13.39 -15.88 -3.59
C TYR A 160 14.61 -15.85 -4.50
N ALA A 161 15.46 -14.82 -4.43
CA ALA A 161 16.71 -14.74 -5.19
C ALA A 161 17.63 -15.93 -4.88
N GLY A 162 17.71 -16.32 -3.59
CA GLY A 162 18.42 -17.54 -3.18
C GLY A 162 17.81 -18.84 -3.72
N LYS A 163 16.50 -18.89 -4.00
CA LYS A 163 15.83 -20.05 -4.60
C LYS A 163 16.05 -20.14 -6.11
N VAL A 164 16.09 -19.00 -6.80
CA VAL A 164 16.33 -18.90 -8.25
C VAL A 164 17.79 -19.19 -8.60
N ARG A 165 18.71 -19.12 -7.62
CA ARG A 165 20.15 -19.45 -7.76
C ARG A 165 20.83 -18.69 -8.91
N GLY A 166 20.39 -17.45 -9.16
CA GLY A 166 20.98 -16.58 -10.17
C GLY A 166 20.54 -16.85 -11.62
N ALA A 167 19.50 -17.67 -11.86
CA ALA A 167 18.96 -17.85 -13.21
C ALA A 167 18.42 -16.54 -13.81
N PHE A 168 17.76 -15.72 -13.00
CA PHE A 168 17.25 -14.40 -13.36
C PHE A 168 17.09 -13.51 -12.10
N PRO A 169 16.98 -12.19 -12.25
CA PRO A 169 16.81 -11.29 -11.10
C PRO A 169 15.40 -11.37 -10.50
N VAL A 170 15.31 -11.10 -9.19
CA VAL A 170 14.06 -10.83 -8.49
C VAL A 170 13.90 -9.32 -8.39
N VAL A 171 12.88 -8.78 -9.05
CA VAL A 171 12.59 -7.36 -9.15
C VAL A 171 11.57 -6.97 -8.10
N VAL A 172 11.92 -6.03 -7.24
CA VAL A 172 11.02 -5.37 -6.31
C VAL A 172 10.48 -4.10 -6.96
N LEU A 173 9.16 -4.02 -7.11
CA LEU A 173 8.50 -2.84 -7.65
C LEU A 173 8.06 -1.94 -6.48
N SER A 174 8.71 -0.78 -6.34
CA SER A 174 8.45 0.16 -5.25
C SER A 174 9.03 1.54 -5.58
N GLU A 175 8.16 2.54 -5.71
CA GLU A 175 8.58 3.93 -5.94
C GLU A 175 9.43 4.48 -4.79
N THR A 176 8.96 4.33 -3.55
CA THR A 176 9.66 4.84 -2.36
C THR A 176 11.05 4.23 -2.21
N ARG A 177 11.19 2.90 -2.39
CA ARG A 177 12.50 2.26 -2.26
C ARG A 177 13.43 2.59 -3.42
N ALA A 178 12.90 2.72 -4.62
CA ALA A 178 13.69 3.16 -5.78
C ALA A 178 14.20 4.60 -5.59
N GLU A 179 13.35 5.51 -5.09
CA GLU A 179 13.75 6.89 -4.77
C GLU A 179 14.86 6.94 -3.72
N ILE A 180 14.70 6.20 -2.63
CA ILE A 180 15.71 6.05 -1.58
C ILE A 180 17.03 5.53 -2.18
N LEU A 181 16.98 4.49 -3.02
CA LEU A 181 18.15 3.92 -3.66
C LEU A 181 18.84 4.85 -4.64
N ARG A 182 18.12 5.80 -5.25
CA ARG A 182 18.72 6.84 -6.11
C ARG A 182 19.41 7.93 -5.30
N GLY A 183 19.06 8.09 -4.02
CA GLY A 183 19.55 9.18 -3.18
C GLY A 183 19.00 10.55 -3.60
N GLY A 184 17.87 10.57 -4.33
CA GLY A 184 17.29 11.78 -4.93
C GLY A 184 16.59 12.67 -3.90
N GLY A 185 16.81 13.98 -4.01
CA GLY A 185 16.17 15.02 -3.20
C GLY A 185 14.77 15.42 -3.70
N GLY A 186 13.79 14.52 -3.64
CA GLY A 186 12.37 14.83 -3.77
C GLY A 186 11.78 15.29 -2.42
N GLY A 187 10.98 16.36 -2.44
CA GLY A 187 10.44 17.06 -1.26
C GLY A 187 9.30 16.36 -0.54
N GLY A 188 9.40 15.05 -0.31
CA GLY A 188 8.55 14.34 0.64
C GLY A 188 9.22 14.30 2.00
N ALA A 189 8.60 14.87 3.02
CA ALA A 189 9.01 14.66 4.40
C ALA A 189 8.89 13.17 4.72
N VAL A 190 9.98 12.42 4.57
CA VAL A 190 10.18 11.19 5.34
C VAL A 190 10.28 11.65 6.79
N GLY A 191 9.12 11.73 7.43
CA GLY A 191 8.97 12.14 8.82
C GLY A 191 10.03 11.44 9.65
N ASP A 192 10.79 12.26 10.39
CA ASP A 192 11.86 11.91 11.31
C ASP A 192 12.31 10.45 11.18
N ALA A 193 13.39 10.24 10.41
CA ALA A 193 14.20 9.02 10.49
C ALA A 193 14.89 8.93 11.86
N ALA A 194 14.10 8.97 12.94
CA ALA A 194 14.47 8.71 14.31
C ALA A 194 14.86 7.22 14.39
N GLY A 195 16.15 6.94 14.20
CA GLY A 195 16.68 5.59 14.37
C GLY A 195 17.97 5.29 13.60
N LEU A 196 18.40 6.13 12.66
CA LEU A 196 19.67 5.96 11.95
C LEU A 196 20.57 7.14 12.31
N GLY A 197 21.54 6.91 13.18
CA GLY A 197 22.44 7.94 13.69
C GLY A 197 23.04 8.82 12.59
N GLY A 198 22.49 10.02 12.43
CA GLY A 198 23.09 11.15 11.70
C GLY A 198 23.41 10.97 10.22
N LEU A 199 23.02 9.87 9.54
CA LEU A 199 23.33 9.67 8.13
C LEU A 199 22.39 10.50 7.25
N ASP A 200 22.95 11.14 6.23
CA ASP A 200 22.19 11.84 5.20
C ASP A 200 21.52 10.86 4.21
N LYS A 201 20.63 11.36 3.35
CA LYS A 201 19.91 10.56 2.33
C LYS A 201 20.87 9.73 1.46
N ALA A 202 22.07 10.25 1.18
CA ALA A 202 23.08 9.57 0.37
C ALA A 202 23.75 8.40 1.11
N GLY A 203 24.11 8.59 2.38
CA GLY A 203 24.65 7.53 3.24
C GLY A 203 23.63 6.40 3.45
N ILE A 204 22.36 6.77 3.59
CA ILE A 204 21.24 5.85 3.66
C ILE A 204 21.11 5.02 2.36
N ALA A 205 21.16 5.66 1.18
CA ALA A 205 21.13 4.97 -0.10
C ALA A 205 22.32 4.02 -0.29
N ALA A 206 23.53 4.46 0.10
CA ALA A 206 24.74 3.66 0.02
C ALA A 206 24.68 2.42 0.92
N GLU A 207 24.17 2.57 2.15
CA GLU A 207 23.95 1.46 3.08
C GLU A 207 22.97 0.44 2.50
N MET A 208 21.86 0.93 1.93
CA MET A 208 20.84 0.08 1.33
C MET A 208 21.40 -0.71 0.13
N ARG A 209 22.17 -0.06 -0.76
CA ARG A 209 22.86 -0.73 -1.88
C ARG A 209 23.85 -1.79 -1.38
N ARG A 210 24.63 -1.49 -0.33
CA ARG A 210 25.60 -2.46 0.22
C ARG A 210 24.92 -3.70 0.80
N ARG A 211 23.74 -3.53 1.39
CA ARG A 211 22.99 -4.63 2.03
C ARG A 211 22.02 -5.34 1.08
N LEU A 212 21.83 -4.84 -0.14
CA LEU A 212 20.93 -5.48 -1.09
C LEU A 212 21.49 -6.86 -1.45
N PRO A 213 20.69 -7.93 -1.31
CA PRO A 213 21.15 -9.29 -1.62
C PRO A 213 21.48 -9.43 -3.11
N PRO A 214 22.47 -10.28 -3.47
CA PRO A 214 22.80 -10.52 -4.86
C PRO A 214 21.59 -11.11 -5.60
N GLY A 215 21.28 -10.57 -6.78
CA GLY A 215 20.15 -10.99 -7.60
C GLY A 215 18.80 -10.33 -7.26
N VAL A 216 18.76 -9.41 -6.30
CA VAL A 216 17.59 -8.54 -6.07
C VAL A 216 17.81 -7.19 -6.72
N GLU A 217 16.85 -6.74 -7.52
CA GLU A 217 16.81 -5.39 -8.10
C GLU A 217 15.60 -4.66 -7.55
N VAL A 218 15.70 -3.36 -7.29
CA VAL A 218 14.56 -2.53 -6.88
C VAL A 218 14.37 -1.47 -7.95
N LEU A 219 13.17 -1.41 -8.53
CA LEU A 219 12.85 -0.54 -9.65
C LEU A 219 11.59 0.29 -9.34
N SER A 220 11.56 1.52 -9.86
CA SER A 220 10.31 2.27 -10.00
C SER A 220 9.48 1.72 -11.15
N ALA A 221 8.19 2.04 -11.20
CA ALA A 221 7.32 1.71 -12.33
C ALA A 221 7.89 2.29 -13.64
N SER A 222 8.41 3.52 -13.59
CA SER A 222 9.05 4.18 -14.72
C SER A 222 10.32 3.49 -15.25
N GLU A 223 10.97 2.65 -14.45
CA GLU A 223 12.09 1.81 -14.91
C GLU A 223 11.60 0.42 -15.33
N TYR A 224 10.67 -0.14 -14.56
CA TYR A 224 10.21 -1.52 -14.72
C TYR A 224 9.43 -1.72 -16.02
N PHE A 225 8.40 -0.90 -16.28
CA PHE A 225 7.52 -1.09 -17.44
C PHE A 225 8.28 -0.93 -18.76
N PRO A 226 9.09 0.12 -19.00
CA PRO A 226 9.86 0.22 -20.24
C PRO A 226 10.92 -0.88 -20.38
N ARG A 227 11.47 -1.42 -19.28
CA ARG A 227 12.52 -2.44 -19.36
C ARG A 227 11.98 -3.83 -19.69
N PHE A 228 10.85 -4.21 -19.08
CA PHE A 228 10.33 -5.58 -19.19
C PHE A 228 9.09 -5.69 -20.08
N HIS A 229 8.38 -4.58 -20.31
CA HIS A 229 7.09 -4.55 -21.00
C HIS A 229 7.06 -3.60 -22.21
N ALA A 230 8.20 -3.09 -22.69
CA ALA A 230 8.23 -2.20 -23.87
C ALA A 230 7.59 -2.79 -25.14
N HIS A 231 7.52 -4.12 -25.26
CA HIS A 231 6.89 -4.80 -26.40
C HIS A 231 5.40 -5.09 -26.18
N ASP A 232 4.87 -4.84 -24.98
CA ASP A 232 3.49 -5.10 -24.61
C ASP A 232 2.71 -3.77 -24.57
N ALA A 233 1.93 -3.54 -25.63
CA ALA A 233 1.15 -2.33 -25.79
C ALA A 233 0.05 -2.18 -24.71
N ASP A 234 -0.51 -3.29 -24.21
CA ASP A 234 -1.55 -3.26 -23.19
C ASP A 234 -0.95 -2.86 -21.84
N ALA A 235 0.17 -3.49 -21.46
CA ALA A 235 0.87 -3.17 -20.22
C ALA A 235 1.42 -1.73 -20.22
N MET A 236 2.01 -1.30 -21.34
CA MET A 236 2.49 0.09 -21.48
C MET A 236 1.34 1.10 -21.48
N GLY A 237 0.22 0.79 -22.15
CA GLY A 237 -0.96 1.66 -22.13
C GLY A 237 -1.55 1.85 -20.73
N ALA A 238 -1.60 0.77 -19.93
CA ALA A 238 -2.03 0.87 -18.53
C ALA A 238 -1.06 1.69 -17.68
N PHE A 239 0.25 1.52 -17.89
CA PHE A 239 1.27 2.32 -17.20
C PHE A 239 1.18 3.81 -17.57
N GLU A 240 1.04 4.13 -18.86
CA GLU A 240 0.92 5.50 -19.34
C GLU A 240 -0.35 6.17 -18.82
N SER A 241 -1.49 5.47 -18.85
CA SER A 241 -2.76 5.97 -18.31
C SER A 241 -2.66 6.28 -16.81
N TRP A 242 -2.02 5.39 -16.03
CA TRP A 242 -1.77 5.65 -14.62
C TRP A 242 -0.86 6.87 -14.42
N ARG A 243 0.22 6.98 -15.20
CA ARG A 243 1.18 8.10 -15.12
C ARG A 243 0.50 9.45 -15.40
N GLU A 244 -0.34 9.51 -16.44
CA GLU A 244 -1.13 10.71 -16.77
C GLU A 244 -2.11 11.07 -15.66
N ALA A 245 -2.75 10.07 -15.04
CA ALA A 245 -3.66 10.29 -13.92
C ALA A 245 -2.93 10.87 -12.70
N VAL A 246 -1.72 10.37 -12.41
CA VAL A 246 -0.87 10.89 -11.32
C VAL A 246 -0.40 12.31 -11.62
N GLU A 247 0.02 12.61 -12.85
CA GLU A 247 0.46 13.96 -13.24
C GLU A 247 -0.70 14.97 -13.15
N THR A 248 -1.90 14.57 -13.61
CA THR A 248 -3.11 15.37 -13.48
C THR A 248 -3.44 15.63 -12.01
N ALA A 249 -3.44 14.58 -11.17
CA ALA A 249 -3.65 14.71 -9.74
C ALA A 249 -2.61 15.66 -9.09
N ALA A 250 -1.33 15.54 -9.44
CA ALA A 250 -0.28 16.41 -8.93
C ALA A 250 -0.52 17.89 -9.32
N SER A 251 -0.93 18.17 -10.56
CA SER A 251 -1.28 19.52 -11.02
C SER A 251 -2.48 20.13 -10.30
N GLU A 252 -3.41 19.27 -9.84
CA GLU A 252 -4.57 19.66 -9.03
C GLU A 252 -4.25 19.73 -7.53
N GLY A 253 -2.99 19.48 -7.12
CA GLY A 253 -2.57 19.44 -5.72
C GLY A 253 -3.14 18.25 -4.95
N ILE A 254 -3.44 17.16 -5.65
CA ILE A 254 -3.97 15.91 -5.11
C ILE A 254 -2.82 14.92 -4.95
N GLU A 255 -2.57 14.49 -3.72
CA GLU A 255 -1.58 13.45 -3.42
C GLU A 255 -2.00 12.09 -4.05
N PRO A 256 -1.13 11.45 -4.85
CA PRO A 256 -1.41 10.14 -5.45
C PRO A 256 -1.50 9.04 -4.37
N GLY A 257 -2.39 8.05 -4.57
CA GLY A 257 -2.58 6.91 -3.65
C GLY A 257 -3.71 7.08 -2.61
N THR A 258 -4.40 8.23 -2.58
CA THR A 258 -5.52 8.48 -1.65
C THR A 258 -6.88 8.00 -2.20
N SER A 259 -7.00 6.76 -2.66
CA SER A 259 -8.32 6.19 -3.08
C SER A 259 -9.22 5.81 -1.89
N GLY A 260 -8.70 5.85 -0.65
CA GLY A 260 -9.45 5.56 0.57
C GLY A 260 -9.90 6.84 1.27
N SER A 261 -11.18 7.20 1.15
CA SER A 261 -11.87 8.25 1.92
C SER A 261 -11.09 9.57 2.03
N ARG A 262 -11.37 10.48 1.07
CA ARG A 262 -11.09 11.92 1.17
C ARG A 262 -11.44 12.46 2.56
N LYS A 263 -10.49 12.42 3.49
CA LYS A 263 -10.52 13.26 4.67
C LYS A 263 -9.71 14.49 4.31
N ARG A 264 -10.33 15.43 3.60
CA ARG A 264 -9.95 16.83 3.82
C ARG A 264 -10.09 17.01 5.33
N ALA A 265 -8.98 17.18 6.03
CA ALA A 265 -9.04 17.61 7.41
C ALA A 265 -9.72 18.97 7.36
N PHE A 266 -10.96 19.03 7.83
CA PHE A 266 -11.62 20.31 7.98
C PHE A 266 -10.80 21.14 8.98
N PRO A 267 -10.65 22.45 8.75
CA PRO A 267 -10.04 23.32 9.74
C PRO A 267 -10.70 23.09 11.10
N PRO A 268 -9.92 23.07 12.20
CA PRO A 268 -10.51 22.98 13.52
C PRO A 268 -11.50 24.13 13.73
N HIS A 269 -12.60 23.85 14.42
CA HIS A 269 -13.53 24.89 14.84
C HIS A 269 -12.84 25.85 15.82
N TRP A 270 -13.26 27.11 15.81
CA TRP A 270 -12.81 28.08 16.79
C TRP A 270 -13.36 27.73 18.17
N ASP A 271 -12.60 28.03 19.22
CA ASP A 271 -13.07 27.88 20.60
C ASP A 271 -14.21 28.86 20.92
N ALA A 272 -15.09 28.47 21.86
CA ALA A 272 -16.31 29.22 22.14
C ALA A 272 -16.06 30.67 22.56
N GLU A 273 -14.96 30.94 23.27
CA GLU A 273 -14.55 32.28 23.71
C GLU A 273 -14.12 33.17 22.52
N ALA A 274 -13.37 32.62 21.57
CA ALA A 274 -12.98 33.33 20.36
C ALA A 274 -14.18 33.61 19.44
N VAL A 275 -15.15 32.70 19.38
CA VAL A 275 -16.41 32.93 18.65
C VAL A 275 -17.23 34.04 19.31
N ALA A 276 -17.32 34.07 20.64
CA ALA A 276 -18.05 35.12 21.36
C ALA A 276 -17.41 36.49 21.18
N ALA A 277 -16.09 36.60 21.38
CA ALA A 277 -15.35 37.84 21.16
C ALA A 277 -15.48 38.34 19.72
N GLY A 278 -15.35 37.45 18.72
CA GLY A 278 -15.52 37.83 17.31
C GLY A 278 -16.94 38.27 16.95
N LEU A 279 -17.97 37.75 17.64
CA LEU A 279 -19.36 38.21 17.46
C LEU A 279 -19.59 39.58 18.13
N GLU A 280 -18.91 39.87 19.24
CA GLU A 280 -18.97 41.17 19.94
C GLU A 280 -18.22 42.26 19.19
N ASP A 281 -17.02 41.95 18.69
CA ASP A 281 -16.17 42.86 17.92
C ASP A 281 -16.70 43.11 16.50
N GLY A 282 -17.63 42.27 16.02
CA GLY A 282 -18.27 42.38 14.71
C GLY A 282 -17.50 41.71 13.56
N ASP A 283 -16.41 41.00 13.87
CA ASP A 283 -15.61 40.24 12.92
C ASP A 283 -16.29 38.93 12.47
N LEU A 284 -17.20 38.40 13.29
CA LEU A 284 -17.99 37.22 12.99
C LEU A 284 -19.47 37.55 12.89
N ILE A 285 -20.18 36.76 12.08
CA ILE A 285 -21.63 36.83 11.96
C ILE A 285 -22.20 35.42 12.08
N ARG A 286 -23.25 35.27 12.89
CA ARG A 286 -24.01 34.02 13.02
C ARG A 286 -25.26 34.03 12.14
N GLY A 287 -25.62 32.86 11.60
CA GLY A 287 -26.81 32.70 10.78
C GLY A 287 -27.13 31.24 10.48
N THR A 288 -28.28 31.02 9.83
CA THR A 288 -28.75 29.69 9.45
C THR A 288 -28.26 29.35 8.05
N ILE A 289 -27.45 28.30 7.92
CA ILE A 289 -26.94 27.81 6.64
C ILE A 289 -27.98 26.94 5.92
N ARG A 290 -28.20 27.20 4.63
CA ARG A 290 -28.95 26.33 3.71
C ARG A 290 -28.03 25.88 2.58
N VAL A 291 -27.79 24.58 2.51
CA VAL A 291 -26.96 23.95 1.47
C VAL A 291 -27.80 23.67 0.23
N SER A 292 -27.25 23.92 -0.97
CA SER A 292 -27.93 23.64 -2.23
C SER A 292 -28.10 22.13 -2.43
N ALA A 293 -29.33 21.70 -2.72
CA ALA A 293 -29.63 20.29 -2.99
C ALA A 293 -28.98 19.76 -4.28
N ARG A 294 -28.60 20.65 -5.21
CA ARG A 294 -28.01 20.28 -6.51
C ARG A 294 -26.49 20.43 -6.56
N ARG A 295 -25.92 21.24 -5.66
CA ARG A 295 -24.48 21.54 -5.57
C ARG A 295 -24.06 21.62 -4.09
N PRO A 296 -23.67 20.49 -3.47
CA PRO A 296 -23.35 20.42 -2.04
C PRO A 296 -22.19 21.33 -1.60
N GLU A 297 -21.36 21.78 -2.54
CA GLU A 297 -20.28 22.75 -2.35
C GLU A 297 -20.77 24.21 -2.22
N GLU A 298 -22.04 24.49 -2.53
CA GLU A 298 -22.64 25.82 -2.42
C GLU A 298 -23.66 25.88 -1.28
N ALA A 299 -23.57 26.94 -0.47
CA ALA A 299 -24.50 27.21 0.61
C ALA A 299 -24.79 28.71 0.75
N THR A 300 -25.96 29.03 1.29
CA THR A 300 -26.37 30.40 1.62
C THR A 300 -26.55 30.52 3.13
N VAL A 301 -26.07 31.60 3.73
CA VAL A 301 -26.25 31.87 5.17
C VAL A 301 -27.26 32.99 5.32
N ARG A 302 -28.37 32.71 6.01
CA ARG A 302 -29.35 33.74 6.40
C ARG A 302 -28.97 34.31 7.75
N ILE A 303 -28.63 35.59 7.78
CA ILE A 303 -28.30 36.34 8.99
C ILE A 303 -29.62 36.87 9.57
N GLY A 304 -29.99 36.43 10.77
CA GLY A 304 -31.22 36.82 11.45
C GLY A 304 -30.93 37.18 12.91
N LYS A 305 -31.61 38.22 13.41
CA LYS A 305 -31.59 38.61 14.82
C LYS A 305 -32.41 37.57 15.59
N GLU A 306 -31.90 37.06 16.71
CA GLU A 306 -32.70 36.26 17.65
C GLU A 306 -33.91 37.12 18.07
N GLY A 307 -35.13 36.70 17.71
CA GLY A 307 -36.33 37.44 18.09
C GLY A 307 -37.66 37.06 17.44
N ASP A 308 -37.70 36.55 16.20
CA ASP A 308 -38.97 36.52 15.46
C ASP A 308 -39.32 35.09 14.99
N GLY A 309 -39.58 34.22 15.97
CA GLY A 309 -40.16 32.89 15.76
C GLY A 309 -41.62 32.88 16.17
N GLU A 310 -42.47 33.66 15.49
CA GLU A 310 -43.92 33.46 15.57
C GLU A 310 -44.30 32.43 14.50
N GLY A 311 -44.86 31.31 14.93
CA GLY A 311 -45.27 30.21 14.07
C GLY A 311 -46.36 30.66 13.11
N GLY A 312 -46.11 30.51 11.81
CA GLY A 312 -47.12 30.49 10.77
C GLY A 312 -47.08 29.12 10.11
N ASP A 313 -47.93 28.22 10.59
CA ASP A 313 -48.40 27.09 9.79
C ASP A 313 -49.20 27.69 8.62
N GLU A 314 -48.64 27.68 7.41
CA GLU A 314 -49.42 27.83 6.19
C GLU A 314 -49.40 26.49 5.46
N ASP A 315 -50.55 25.82 5.58
CA ASP A 315 -50.97 24.70 4.75
C ASP A 315 -50.78 25.04 3.27
N VAL A 316 -49.90 24.29 2.60
CA VAL A 316 -49.86 24.27 1.13
C VAL A 316 -50.86 23.20 0.67
N ASP A 317 -52.02 23.70 0.30
CA ASP A 317 -53.09 22.99 -0.40
C ASP A 317 -52.57 22.47 -1.76
N ASP A 318 -52.95 21.23 -2.07
CA ASP A 318 -52.57 20.49 -3.27
C ASP A 318 -53.53 20.89 -4.39
N GLY A 319 -53.00 21.47 -5.47
CA GLY A 319 -53.75 21.90 -6.66
C GLY A 319 -52.87 22.01 -7.90
#